data_AF-A0A352UVK1-F1
#
_entry.id   AF-A0A352UVK1-F1
#
_cell.length_a   1.000
_cell.length_b   1.000
_cell.length_c   1.000
_cell.angle_alpha   90.00
_cell.angle_beta   90.00
_cell.angle_gamma   90.00
#
_symmetry.space_group_name_H-M   'P 1'
#
loop_
_entity.id
_entity.type
_entity.pdbx_description
1 polymer ?
#
loop_
_entity_poly.entity_id
_entity_poly.type
_entity_poly.pdbx_seq_one_letter_code
_entity_poly.pdbx_strand_id
1 'polypeptide(L)'
;SIDWGWFFFLTKPIFALLHWLNAQIGNMGLAIIALTFVLKFLVLPLAYKSYVSMARMKELQPEMEALKERAGEDKAKLQKEMMQLYKDKKVNPAAGCLPILIQIPIFFSLYKVIFVTLELRHAPFFGWLNDLSAPDPSSLFNLFGLLPWGTPEVGSILALVFIGILPILLGISMWLQQKLNPAPADPAQAMIFAWMPWVFMFMLGSFASGLVVYWITNNMITFIQQYAIMRSHGHKPDIFGNIRASFKKKPAPVVPPTKGKK
;
A
#
# COMPACT_ATOMS: atom_id res chain seq x y z
N SER A 1 12.15 -4.50 32.69
CA SER A 1 10.76 -4.80 32.27
C SER A 1 10.63 -4.55 30.77
N ILE A 2 9.74 -5.25 30.07
CA ILE A 2 9.52 -5.06 28.62
C ILE A 2 8.71 -3.77 28.39
N ASP A 3 9.18 -2.90 27.50
CA ASP A 3 8.42 -1.73 27.04
C ASP A 3 7.39 -2.14 25.96
N TRP A 4 6.11 -2.09 26.31
CA TRP A 4 4.99 -2.46 25.43
C TRP A 4 4.47 -1.29 24.57
N GLY A 5 5.01 -0.08 24.75
CA GLY A 5 4.59 1.13 24.05
C GLY A 5 3.21 1.65 24.46
N TRP A 6 2.76 2.71 23.78
CA TRP A 6 1.48 3.39 24.08
C TRP A 6 0.26 2.52 23.83
N PHE A 7 0.33 1.60 22.85
CA PHE A 7 -0.75 0.69 22.48
C PHE A 7 -0.64 -0.67 23.17
N PHE A 8 -0.15 -0.73 24.42
CA PHE A 8 0.14 -1.99 25.13
C PHE A 8 -1.05 -2.97 25.16
N PHE A 9 -2.28 -2.44 25.17
CA PHE A 9 -3.52 -3.21 25.16
C PHE A 9 -3.78 -3.94 23.83
N LEU A 10 -3.17 -3.49 22.72
CA LEU A 10 -3.10 -4.22 21.44
C LEU A 10 -1.80 -5.01 21.32
N THR A 11 -0.66 -4.43 21.72
CA THR A 11 0.66 -5.07 21.63
C THR A 11 0.71 -6.42 22.36
N LYS A 12 0.19 -6.50 23.60
CA LYS A 12 0.24 -7.74 24.40
C LYS A 12 -0.59 -8.88 23.78
N PRO A 13 -1.87 -8.67 23.41
CA PRO A 13 -2.63 -9.71 22.69
C PRO A 13 -2.01 -10.13 21.36
N ILE A 14 -1.51 -9.17 20.56
CA ILE A 14 -0.85 -9.47 19.28
C ILE A 14 0.40 -10.32 19.51
N PHE A 15 1.22 -9.97 20.51
CA PHE A 15 2.40 -10.75 20.91
C PHE A 15 2.02 -12.19 21.31
N ALA A 16 1.04 -12.33 22.21
CA ALA A 16 0.59 -13.64 22.68
C ALA A 16 0.05 -14.50 21.53
N LEU A 17 -0.72 -13.91 20.62
CA LEU A 17 -1.24 -14.59 19.44
C LEU A 17 -0.12 -15.00 18.47
N LEU A 18 0.85 -14.12 18.21
CA LEU A 18 2.00 -14.44 17.35
C LEU A 18 2.82 -15.60 17.92
N HIS A 19 3.12 -15.57 19.21
CA HIS A 19 3.86 -16.64 19.88
C HIS A 19 3.09 -17.97 19.84
N TRP A 20 1.77 -17.92 20.09
CA TRP A 20 0.92 -19.10 19.95
C TRP A 20 0.91 -19.65 18.52
N LEU A 21 0.76 -18.80 17.51
CA LEU A 21 0.81 -19.19 16.09
C LEU A 21 2.17 -19.80 15.72
N ASN A 22 3.27 -19.19 16.19
CA ASN A 22 4.61 -19.70 15.94
C ASN A 22 4.82 -21.07 16.60
N ALA A 23 4.33 -21.28 17.83
CA ALA A 23 4.40 -22.57 18.51
C ALA A 23 3.63 -23.69 17.77
N GLN A 24 2.55 -23.36 17.06
CA GLN A 24 1.79 -24.34 16.27
C GLN A 24 2.39 -24.59 14.88
N ILE A 25 2.91 -23.55 14.22
CA ILE A 25 3.39 -23.63 12.83
C ILE A 25 4.87 -24.02 12.75
N GLY A 26 5.67 -23.63 13.74
CA GLY A 26 7.13 -23.81 13.75
C GLY A 26 7.90 -22.91 12.78
N ASN A 27 7.23 -21.95 12.13
CA ASN A 27 7.86 -20.99 11.22
C ASN A 27 7.30 -19.59 11.48
N MET A 28 8.19 -18.69 11.90
CA MET A 28 7.83 -17.35 12.34
C MET A 28 7.29 -16.47 11.20
N GLY A 29 7.79 -16.62 9.97
CA GLY A 29 7.27 -15.86 8.84
C GLY A 29 5.86 -16.29 8.43
N LEU A 30 5.57 -17.59 8.48
CA LEU A 30 4.21 -18.10 8.32
C LEU A 30 3.29 -17.68 9.49
N ALA A 31 3.81 -17.62 10.71
CA ALA A 31 3.07 -17.11 11.87
C ALA A 31 2.69 -15.63 11.70
N ILE A 32 3.59 -14.80 11.16
CA ILE A 32 3.30 -13.40 10.80
C ILE A 32 2.19 -13.32 9.74
N ILE A 33 2.26 -14.17 8.71
CA ILE A 33 1.22 -14.23 7.66
C ILE A 33 -0.12 -14.63 8.28
N ALA A 34 -0.17 -15.68 9.09
CA ALA A 34 -1.37 -16.15 9.77
C ALA A 34 -1.96 -15.07 10.69
N LEU A 35 -1.10 -14.40 11.48
CA LEU A 35 -1.50 -13.26 12.31
C LEU A 35 -2.15 -12.16 11.47
N THR A 36 -1.58 -11.85 10.30
CA THR A 36 -2.14 -10.86 9.37
C THR A 36 -3.55 -11.24 8.93
N PHE A 37 -3.80 -12.51 8.59
CA PHE A 37 -5.14 -13.00 8.24
C PHE A 37 -6.11 -12.86 9.41
N VAL A 38 -5.70 -13.20 10.63
CA VAL A 38 -6.55 -13.04 11.83
C VAL A 38 -6.92 -11.57 12.05
N LEU A 39 -5.93 -10.67 12.02
CA LEU A 39 -6.18 -9.24 12.18
C LEU A 39 -7.13 -8.72 11.10
N LYS A 40 -6.90 -9.11 9.83
CA LYS A 40 -7.76 -8.74 8.69
C LYS A 40 -9.18 -9.26 8.83
N PHE A 41 -9.36 -10.46 9.35
CA PHE A 41 -10.67 -11.03 9.62
C PHE A 41 -11.42 -10.21 10.68
N LEU A 42 -10.75 -9.81 11.76
CA LEU A 42 -11.36 -8.97 12.80
C LEU A 42 -11.80 -7.60 12.29
N VAL A 43 -11.01 -6.95 11.42
CA VAL A 43 -11.38 -5.64 10.83
C VAL A 43 -12.23 -5.73 9.56
N LEU A 44 -12.48 -6.94 9.03
CA LEU A 44 -13.24 -7.17 7.80
C LEU A 44 -14.58 -6.42 7.72
N PRO A 45 -15.49 -6.45 8.73
CA PRO A 45 -16.78 -5.78 8.61
C PRO A 45 -16.65 -4.27 8.42
N LEU A 46 -15.62 -3.68 9.01
CA LEU A 46 -15.35 -2.25 8.90
C LEU A 46 -14.66 -1.92 7.57
N ALA A 47 -13.64 -2.70 7.21
CA ALA A 47 -12.96 -2.62 5.93
C ALA A 47 -13.95 -2.73 4.77
N TYR A 48 -14.92 -3.64 4.84
CA TYR A 48 -15.98 -3.79 3.85
C TYR A 48 -16.76 -2.48 3.64
N LYS A 49 -17.25 -1.86 4.72
CA LYS A 49 -17.97 -0.56 4.63
C LYS A 49 -17.12 0.53 4.01
N SER A 50 -15.83 0.58 4.36
CA SER A 50 -14.88 1.54 3.79
C SER A 50 -14.66 1.31 2.28
N TYR A 51 -14.40 0.07 1.87
CA TYR A 51 -14.17 -0.28 0.47
C TYR A 51 -15.41 -0.08 -0.41
N VAL A 52 -16.61 -0.32 0.11
CA VAL A 52 -17.86 0.04 -0.57
C VAL A 52 -17.96 1.55 -0.80
N SER A 53 -17.63 2.37 0.21
CA SER A 53 -17.60 3.84 0.02
C SER A 53 -16.57 4.25 -1.03
N MET A 54 -15.38 3.62 -1.04
CA MET A 54 -14.35 3.88 -2.04
C MET A 54 -14.78 3.47 -3.46
N ALA A 55 -15.51 2.35 -3.61
CA ALA A 55 -16.06 1.95 -4.91
C ALA A 55 -17.02 3.02 -5.45
N ARG A 56 -17.95 3.50 -4.61
CA ARG A 56 -18.87 4.61 -4.97
C ARG A 56 -18.16 5.92 -5.26
N MET A 57 -17.12 6.26 -4.50
CA MET A 57 -16.28 7.44 -4.78
C MET A 57 -15.65 7.35 -6.18
N LYS A 58 -15.25 6.15 -6.60
CA LYS A 58 -14.67 5.93 -7.93
C LYS A 58 -15.70 6.05 -9.04
N GLU A 59 -16.93 5.59 -8.81
CA GLU A 59 -18.06 5.80 -9.74
C GLU A 59 -18.36 7.29 -9.98
N LEU A 60 -18.09 8.14 -8.99
CA LEU A 60 -18.28 9.59 -9.10
C LEU A 60 -17.11 10.31 -9.80
N GLN A 61 -15.98 9.66 -10.09
CA GLN A 61 -14.84 10.30 -10.79
C GLN A 61 -15.21 11.07 -12.07
N PRO A 62 -16.02 10.56 -13.00
CA PRO A 62 -16.40 11.33 -14.19
C PRO A 62 -17.20 12.59 -13.85
N GLU A 63 -18.10 12.54 -12.86
CA GLU A 63 -18.84 13.73 -12.41
C GLU A 63 -17.90 14.74 -11.72
N MET A 64 -16.89 14.25 -11.01
CA MET A 64 -15.85 15.06 -10.37
C MET A 64 -14.92 15.75 -11.39
N GLU A 65 -14.55 15.04 -12.45
CA GLU A 65 -13.77 15.61 -13.57
C GLU A 65 -14.58 16.70 -14.30
N ALA A 66 -15.86 16.45 -14.58
CA ALA A 66 -16.75 17.45 -15.16
C ALA A 66 -16.96 18.67 -14.24
N LEU A 67 -17.01 18.49 -12.92
CA LEU A 67 -17.03 19.60 -11.96
C LEU A 67 -15.74 20.42 -12.03
N LYS A 68 -14.59 19.76 -12.12
CA LYS A 68 -13.28 20.42 -12.22
C LYS A 68 -13.14 21.23 -13.50
N GLU A 69 -13.59 20.69 -14.63
CA GLU A 69 -13.61 21.41 -15.91
C GLU A 69 -14.52 22.64 -15.87
N ARG A 70 -15.68 22.56 -15.21
CA ARG A 70 -16.62 23.68 -15.07
C ARG A 70 -16.17 24.75 -14.07
N ALA A 71 -15.52 24.36 -12.97
CA ALA A 71 -15.07 25.26 -11.93
C ALA A 71 -13.77 26.00 -12.31
N GLY A 72 -12.96 25.43 -13.20
CA GLY A 72 -11.71 26.03 -13.66
C GLY A 72 -10.75 26.31 -12.50
N GLU A 73 -10.31 27.58 -12.39
CA GLU A 73 -9.35 28.05 -11.37
C GLU A 73 -9.98 28.29 -9.98
N ASP A 74 -11.32 28.33 -9.87
CA ASP A 74 -12.00 28.63 -8.61
C ASP A 74 -12.03 27.41 -7.67
N LYS A 75 -10.93 27.25 -6.92
CA LYS A 75 -10.75 26.16 -5.95
C LYS A 75 -11.82 26.16 -4.85
N ALA A 76 -12.31 27.32 -4.43
CA ALA A 76 -13.30 27.41 -3.37
C ALA A 76 -14.66 26.90 -3.85
N LYS A 77 -15.08 27.30 -5.05
CA LYS A 77 -16.28 26.80 -5.70
C LYS A 77 -16.17 25.29 -5.97
N LEU A 78 -15.04 24.82 -6.48
CA LEU A 78 -14.78 23.40 -6.71
C LEU A 78 -14.96 22.57 -5.42
N GLN A 79 -14.34 22.99 -4.32
CA GLN A 79 -14.47 22.27 -3.04
C GLN A 79 -15.92 22.23 -2.54
N LYS A 80 -16.67 23.32 -2.69
CA LYS A 80 -18.07 23.40 -2.28
C LYS A 80 -18.96 22.48 -3.14
N GLU A 81 -18.79 22.51 -4.45
CA GLU A 81 -19.58 21.66 -5.37
C GLU A 81 -19.22 20.18 -5.22
N MET A 82 -17.94 19.83 -5.03
CA MET A 82 -17.52 18.46 -4.72
C MET A 82 -18.19 17.94 -3.44
N MET A 83 -18.21 18.76 -2.38
CA MET A 83 -18.86 18.37 -1.13
C MET A 83 -20.38 18.23 -1.29
N GLN A 84 -21.01 19.09 -2.09
CA GLN A 84 -22.43 18.97 -2.40
C GLN A 84 -22.71 17.67 -3.18
N LEU A 85 -21.89 17.34 -4.18
CA LEU A 85 -22.01 16.09 -4.93
C LEU A 85 -21.92 14.86 -4.01
N TYR A 86 -20.97 14.84 -3.07
CA TYR A 86 -20.85 13.75 -2.10
C TYR A 86 -22.09 13.62 -1.22
N LYS A 87 -22.71 14.73 -0.80
CA LYS A 87 -23.96 14.71 -0.03
C LYS A 87 -25.14 14.21 -0.86
N ASP A 88 -25.29 14.72 -2.09
CA ASP A 88 -26.38 14.37 -2.99
C ASP A 88 -26.35 12.88 -3.36
N LYS A 89 -25.14 12.35 -3.60
CA LYS A 89 -24.91 10.94 -3.91
C LYS A 89 -24.76 10.06 -2.67
N LYS A 90 -24.87 10.63 -1.46
CA LYS A 90 -24.75 9.96 -0.15
C LYS A 90 -23.46 9.14 -0.01
N VAL A 91 -22.35 9.67 -0.50
CA VAL A 91 -21.02 9.05 -0.40
C VAL A 91 -20.21 9.76 0.69
N ASN A 92 -19.58 9.00 1.59
CA ASN A 92 -18.79 9.56 2.67
C ASN A 92 -17.29 9.53 2.33
N PRO A 93 -16.63 10.68 2.08
CA PRO A 93 -15.21 10.72 1.78
C PRO A 93 -14.34 10.27 2.97
N ALA A 94 -14.77 10.50 4.20
CA ALA A 94 -14.04 10.08 5.41
C ALA A 94 -14.04 8.56 5.61
N ALA A 95 -14.98 7.83 5.00
CA ALA A 95 -14.95 6.38 5.05
C ALA A 95 -13.69 5.79 4.38
N GLY A 96 -13.06 6.52 3.45
CA GLY A 96 -11.82 6.09 2.79
C GLY A 96 -10.57 6.17 3.68
N CYS A 97 -10.54 7.06 4.67
CA CYS A 97 -9.40 7.17 5.60
C CYS A 97 -9.55 6.30 6.86
N LEU A 98 -10.75 5.78 7.13
CA LEU A 98 -11.03 4.96 8.31
C LEU A 98 -10.14 3.71 8.44
N PRO A 99 -9.83 2.95 7.36
CA PRO A 99 -8.90 1.83 7.47
C PRO A 99 -7.49 2.26 7.90
N ILE A 100 -7.04 3.44 7.45
CA ILE A 100 -5.71 3.97 7.79
C ILE A 100 -5.64 4.27 9.29
N LEU A 101 -6.67 4.89 9.85
CA LEU A 101 -6.72 5.23 11.28
C LEU A 101 -6.61 4.02 12.19
N ILE A 102 -7.20 2.89 11.80
CA ILE A 102 -7.14 1.64 12.57
C ILE A 102 -5.83 0.90 12.32
N GLN A 103 -5.30 0.99 11.11
CA GLN A 103 -4.03 0.38 10.77
C GLN A 103 -2.88 1.01 11.54
N ILE A 104 -2.93 2.30 11.86
CA ILE A 104 -1.86 3.02 12.58
C ILE A 104 -1.56 2.35 13.95
N PRO A 105 -2.52 2.18 14.88
CA PRO A 105 -2.27 1.48 16.15
C PRO A 105 -1.80 0.03 15.96
N ILE A 106 -2.35 -0.69 14.98
CA ILE A 106 -1.95 -2.07 14.67
C ILE A 106 -0.49 -2.12 14.22
N PHE A 107 -0.08 -1.21 13.34
CA PHE A 107 1.29 -1.10 12.86
C PHE A 107 2.27 -0.81 13.99
N PHE A 108 2.00 0.20 14.85
CA PHE A 108 2.87 0.50 15.98
C PHE A 108 2.96 -0.66 16.97
N SER A 109 1.85 -1.37 17.18
CA SER A 109 1.83 -2.57 18.02
C SER A 109 2.70 -3.67 17.41
N LEU A 110 2.56 -3.97 16.12
CA LEU A 110 3.36 -5.00 15.43
C LEU A 110 4.84 -4.64 15.36
N TYR A 111 5.16 -3.38 15.08
CA TYR A 111 6.51 -2.86 15.17
C TYR A 111 7.09 -3.19 16.55
N LYS A 112 6.40 -2.79 17.64
CA LYS A 112 6.85 -3.11 18.99
C LYS A 112 6.97 -4.62 19.25
N VAL A 113 5.97 -5.43 18.84
CA VAL A 113 5.99 -6.89 18.97
C VAL A 113 7.24 -7.48 18.32
N ILE A 114 7.59 -7.07 17.11
CA ILE A 114 8.77 -7.58 16.40
C ILE A 114 10.07 -7.26 17.16
N PHE A 115 10.18 -6.08 17.76
CA PHE A 115 11.37 -5.68 18.53
C PHE A 115 11.48 -6.37 19.90
N VAL A 116 10.36 -6.72 20.55
CA VAL A 116 10.37 -7.38 21.87
C VAL A 116 10.40 -8.91 21.77
N THR A 117 10.04 -9.48 20.62
CA THR A 117 10.00 -10.93 20.42
C THR A 117 11.41 -11.45 20.12
N LEU A 118 12.02 -12.10 21.11
CA LEU A 118 13.35 -12.72 20.94
C LEU A 118 13.35 -13.84 19.89
N GLU A 119 12.21 -14.50 19.69
CA GLU A 119 12.04 -15.59 18.72
C GLU A 119 12.17 -15.18 17.26
N LEU A 120 12.14 -13.88 16.95
CA LEU A 120 12.36 -13.38 15.60
C LEU A 120 13.85 -13.30 15.24
N ARG A 121 14.72 -13.26 16.24
CA ARG A 121 16.16 -13.20 16.01
C ARG A 121 16.63 -14.51 15.42
N HIS A 122 17.33 -14.43 14.29
CA HIS A 122 17.82 -15.59 13.54
C HIS A 122 16.72 -16.58 13.14
N ALA A 123 15.46 -16.13 13.08
CA ALA A 123 14.37 -16.97 12.61
C ALA A 123 14.37 -17.00 11.08
N PRO A 124 14.52 -18.18 10.45
CA PRO A 124 14.42 -18.31 9.01
C PRO A 124 12.95 -18.24 8.58
N PHE A 125 12.71 -17.76 7.35
CA PHE A 125 11.40 -17.81 6.73
C PHE A 125 11.41 -18.60 5.43
N PHE A 126 11.99 -18.03 4.36
CA PHE A 126 11.96 -18.60 3.03
C PHE A 126 13.15 -18.11 2.20
N GLY A 127 13.80 -19.04 1.48
CA GLY A 127 14.89 -18.73 0.55
C GLY A 127 16.09 -18.09 1.24
N TRP A 128 16.36 -16.82 0.90
CA TRP A 128 17.50 -16.04 1.43
C TRP A 128 17.23 -15.38 2.79
N LEU A 129 15.98 -15.42 3.28
CA LEU A 129 15.57 -14.80 4.54
C LEU A 129 15.88 -15.72 5.72
N ASN A 130 17.04 -15.50 6.34
CA ASN A 130 17.53 -16.26 7.48
C ASN A 130 17.33 -15.57 8.84
N ASP A 131 16.93 -14.29 8.84
CA ASP A 131 16.67 -13.52 10.06
C ASP A 131 15.53 -12.51 9.84
N LEU A 132 14.39 -12.75 10.48
CA LEU A 132 13.21 -11.88 10.38
C LEU A 132 13.31 -10.59 11.23
N SER A 133 14.27 -10.52 12.15
CA SER A 133 14.53 -9.33 12.96
C SER A 133 15.49 -8.34 12.30
N ALA A 134 16.28 -8.81 11.32
CA ALA A 134 17.22 -7.99 10.56
C ALA A 134 16.59 -7.51 9.23
N PRO A 135 17.17 -6.46 8.60
CA PRO A 135 16.80 -6.07 7.25
C PRO A 135 17.03 -7.18 6.22
N ASP A 136 16.38 -7.07 5.05
CA ASP A 136 16.54 -8.02 3.95
C ASP A 136 18.02 -8.14 3.53
N PRO A 137 18.64 -9.34 3.60
CA PRO A 137 20.05 -9.52 3.22
C PRO A 137 20.26 -9.59 1.70
N SER A 138 19.19 -9.60 0.91
CA SER A 138 19.29 -9.44 -0.54
C SER A 138 19.43 -7.96 -0.90
N SER A 139 20.19 -7.67 -1.95
CA SER A 139 20.40 -6.31 -2.43
C SER A 139 20.80 -6.34 -3.90
N LEU A 140 20.44 -5.31 -4.67
CA LEU A 140 20.99 -5.14 -6.01
C LEU A 140 22.55 -5.17 -6.00
N PHE A 141 23.18 -4.76 -4.89
CA PHE A 141 24.64 -4.77 -4.72
C PHE A 141 25.27 -6.17 -4.69
N ASN A 142 24.59 -7.15 -4.10
CA ASN A 142 25.04 -8.55 -4.07
C ASN A 142 24.28 -9.41 -5.10
N LEU A 143 23.71 -8.78 -6.14
CA LEU A 143 22.83 -9.41 -7.13
C LEU A 143 21.75 -10.28 -6.48
N PHE A 144 21.09 -9.71 -5.48
CA PHE A 144 20.04 -10.35 -4.69
C PHE A 144 20.47 -11.64 -3.97
N GLY A 145 21.71 -11.68 -3.51
CA GLY A 145 22.30 -12.81 -2.78
C GLY A 145 23.03 -13.83 -3.66
N LEU A 146 23.18 -13.57 -4.96
CA LEU A 146 24.01 -14.39 -5.86
C LEU A 146 25.51 -14.24 -5.56
N LEU A 147 25.92 -13.09 -5.05
CA LEU A 147 27.32 -12.79 -4.73
C LEU A 147 27.58 -12.99 -3.23
N PRO A 148 28.78 -13.45 -2.83
CA PRO A 148 29.06 -13.88 -1.45
C PRO A 148 29.24 -12.74 -0.44
N TRP A 149 29.18 -11.47 -0.88
CA TRP A 149 29.35 -10.32 0.00
C TRP A 149 28.03 -9.75 0.53
N GLY A 150 28.11 -9.06 1.66
CA GLY A 150 26.96 -8.49 2.36
C GLY A 150 26.32 -7.31 1.63
N THR A 151 25.22 -6.83 2.19
CA THR A 151 24.55 -5.60 1.76
C THR A 151 25.34 -4.37 2.21
N PRO A 152 25.15 -3.21 1.57
CA PRO A 152 25.68 -1.95 2.09
C PRO A 152 25.20 -1.69 3.52
N GLU A 153 25.99 -0.93 4.28
CA GLU A 153 25.71 -0.60 5.67
C GLU A 153 24.36 0.12 5.81
N VAL A 154 23.54 -0.32 6.77
CA VAL A 154 22.22 0.25 7.04
C VAL A 154 22.37 1.73 7.43
N GLY A 155 21.66 2.62 6.73
CA GLY A 155 21.75 4.07 6.95
C GLY A 155 22.72 4.80 6.01
N SER A 156 23.53 4.07 5.24
CA SER A 156 24.31 4.66 4.15
C SER A 156 23.45 5.03 2.95
N ILE A 157 23.90 6.00 2.14
CA ILE A 157 23.25 6.35 0.85
C ILE A 157 23.23 5.14 -0.09
N LEU A 158 24.25 4.27 -0.02
CA LEU A 158 24.31 3.05 -0.82
C LEU A 158 23.17 2.08 -0.46
N ALA A 159 22.85 1.91 0.83
CA ALA A 159 21.73 1.06 1.25
C ALA A 159 20.36 1.59 0.78
N LEU A 160 20.22 2.90 0.59
CA LEU A 160 19.00 3.48 0.01
C LEU A 160 18.84 3.14 -1.46
N VAL A 161 19.93 3.08 -2.23
CA VAL A 161 19.86 2.83 -3.69
C VAL A 161 19.83 1.34 -4.01
N PHE A 162 20.65 0.55 -3.31
CA PHE A 162 20.79 -0.89 -3.54
C PHE A 162 19.76 -1.68 -2.73
N ILE A 163 18.49 -1.57 -3.12
CA ILE A 163 17.37 -2.24 -2.45
C ILE A 163 17.35 -3.76 -2.67
N GLY A 164 16.79 -4.47 -1.68
CA GLY A 164 16.55 -5.92 -1.73
C GLY A 164 15.27 -6.31 -2.44
N ILE A 165 14.97 -7.61 -2.44
CA ILE A 165 13.76 -8.17 -3.03
C ILE A 165 12.51 -7.74 -2.24
N LEU A 166 12.54 -7.79 -0.90
CA LEU A 166 11.38 -7.47 -0.08
C LEU A 166 10.93 -6.01 -0.24
N PRO A 167 11.81 -5.00 -0.25
CA PRO A 167 11.38 -3.61 -0.46
C PRO A 167 10.79 -3.41 -1.86
N ILE A 168 11.34 -4.06 -2.89
CA ILE A 168 10.76 -4.05 -4.25
C ILE A 168 9.33 -4.61 -4.22
N LEU A 169 9.12 -5.78 -3.60
CA LEU A 169 7.81 -6.39 -3.47
C LEU A 169 6.84 -5.50 -2.66
N LEU A 170 7.34 -4.83 -1.63
CA LEU A 170 6.57 -3.85 -0.86
C LEU A 170 6.12 -2.69 -1.76
N GLY A 171 7.04 -2.08 -2.51
CA GLY A 171 6.74 -0.99 -3.44
C GLY A 171 5.71 -1.39 -4.49
N ILE A 172 5.86 -2.58 -5.10
CA ILE A 172 4.89 -3.14 -6.06
C ILE A 172 3.53 -3.35 -5.39
N SER A 173 3.48 -3.94 -4.20
CA SER A 173 2.23 -4.19 -3.47
C SER A 173 1.50 -2.89 -3.10
N MET A 174 2.24 -1.87 -2.67
CA MET A 174 1.71 -0.54 -2.37
C MET A 174 1.19 0.14 -3.64
N TRP A 175 1.92 0.05 -4.75
CA TRP A 175 1.50 0.58 -6.04
C TRP A 175 0.21 -0.08 -6.53
N LEU A 176 0.09 -1.41 -6.43
CA LEU A 176 -1.12 -2.17 -6.77
C LEU A 176 -2.31 -1.71 -5.92
N GLN A 177 -2.12 -1.58 -4.60
CA GLN A 177 -3.15 -1.10 -3.69
C GLN A 177 -3.57 0.34 -4.04
N GLN A 178 -2.62 1.22 -4.34
CA GLN A 178 -2.89 2.60 -4.70
C GLN A 178 -3.77 2.72 -5.95
N LYS A 179 -3.61 1.84 -6.95
CA LYS A 179 -4.45 1.82 -8.16
C LYS A 179 -5.94 1.56 -7.88
N LEU A 180 -6.26 0.97 -6.73
CA LEU A 180 -7.65 0.76 -6.31
C LEU A 180 -8.23 1.96 -5.56
N ASN A 181 -7.39 2.84 -5.01
CA ASN A 181 -7.84 4.02 -4.28
C ASN A 181 -8.34 5.11 -5.24
N PRO A 182 -9.40 5.87 -4.87
CA PRO A 182 -9.83 7.02 -5.64
C PRO A 182 -8.71 8.06 -5.77
N ALA A 183 -8.50 8.58 -6.99
CA ALA A 183 -7.52 9.63 -7.23
C ALA A 183 -7.96 10.95 -6.56
N PRO A 184 -7.03 11.69 -5.93
CA PRO A 184 -7.29 13.05 -5.47
C PRO A 184 -7.71 13.97 -6.63
N ALA A 185 -8.61 14.91 -6.38
CA ALA A 185 -9.06 15.86 -7.40
C ALA A 185 -7.96 16.87 -7.82
N ASP A 186 -7.06 17.23 -6.90
CA ASP A 186 -5.94 18.13 -7.15
C ASP A 186 -4.78 17.37 -7.85
N PRO A 187 -4.31 17.83 -9.03
CA PRO A 187 -3.21 17.18 -9.75
C PRO A 187 -1.89 17.18 -8.97
N ALA A 188 -1.61 18.21 -8.16
CA ALA A 188 -0.40 18.24 -7.34
C ALA A 188 -0.44 17.15 -6.25
N GLN A 189 -1.60 16.99 -5.61
CA GLN A 189 -1.81 15.92 -4.63
C GLN A 189 -1.72 14.55 -5.30
N ALA A 190 -2.34 14.36 -6.47
CA ALA A 190 -2.27 13.10 -7.21
C ALA A 190 -0.82 12.70 -7.55
N MET A 191 0.02 13.67 -7.93
CA MET A 191 1.44 13.44 -8.19
C MET A 191 2.19 12.95 -6.93
N ILE A 192 2.01 13.62 -5.79
CA ILE A 192 2.66 13.22 -4.53
C ILE A 192 2.29 11.78 -4.16
N PHE A 193 1.00 11.45 -4.22
CA PHE A 193 0.54 10.10 -3.95
C PHE A 193 1.17 9.09 -4.92
N ALA A 194 1.27 9.40 -6.22
CA ALA A 194 1.85 8.49 -7.22
C ALA A 194 3.31 8.12 -6.94
N TRP A 195 4.07 9.01 -6.30
CA TRP A 195 5.46 8.77 -5.91
C TRP A 195 5.61 8.06 -4.55
N MET A 196 4.60 8.12 -3.69
CA MET A 196 4.67 7.61 -2.32
C MET A 196 5.11 6.14 -2.21
N PRO A 197 4.57 5.17 -3.00
CA PRO A 197 5.03 3.79 -2.95
C PRO A 197 6.52 3.62 -3.26
N TRP A 198 7.03 4.41 -4.20
CA TRP A 198 8.43 4.34 -4.65
C TRP A 198 9.36 4.95 -3.62
N VAL A 199 8.99 6.07 -3.02
CA VAL A 199 9.76 6.66 -1.91
C VAL A 199 9.80 5.71 -0.71
N PHE A 200 8.66 5.12 -0.35
CA PHE A 200 8.58 4.18 0.77
C PHE A 200 9.32 2.86 0.49
N MET A 201 9.38 2.41 -0.76
CA MET A 201 10.21 1.27 -1.16
C MET A 201 11.69 1.49 -0.80
N PHE A 202 12.25 2.67 -1.07
CA PHE A 202 13.65 2.98 -0.71
C PHE A 202 13.83 3.26 0.78
N MET A 203 12.88 3.97 1.40
CA MET A 203 12.98 4.37 2.81
C MET A 203 12.77 3.20 3.78
N LEU A 204 11.83 2.29 3.47
CA LEU A 204 11.48 1.17 4.34
C LEU A 204 12.36 -0.06 4.11
N GLY A 205 13.30 0.00 3.17
CA GLY A 205 14.19 -1.12 2.87
C GLY A 205 15.13 -1.52 4.00
N SER A 206 15.34 -0.63 4.96
CA SER A 206 16.16 -0.82 6.16
C SER A 206 15.38 -1.36 7.37
N PHE A 207 14.07 -1.60 7.24
CA PHE A 207 13.28 -2.17 8.34
C PHE A 207 13.47 -3.68 8.44
N ALA A 208 13.20 -4.23 9.64
CA ALA A 208 13.19 -5.67 9.89
C ALA A 208 12.33 -6.41 8.86
N SER A 209 12.87 -7.46 8.25
CA SER A 209 12.24 -8.18 7.15
C SER A 209 10.89 -8.80 7.57
N GLY A 210 10.72 -9.21 8.83
CA GLY A 210 9.43 -9.66 9.37
C GLY A 210 8.33 -8.59 9.31
N LEU A 211 8.67 -7.32 9.54
CA LEU A 211 7.71 -6.22 9.40
C LEU A 211 7.35 -5.98 7.94
N VAL A 212 8.32 -6.10 7.04
CA VAL A 212 8.10 -5.96 5.60
C VAL A 212 7.24 -7.12 5.07
N VAL A 213 7.47 -8.35 5.52
CA VAL A 213 6.62 -9.53 5.21
C VAL A 213 5.19 -9.31 5.66
N TYR A 214 4.98 -8.81 6.88
CA TYR A 214 3.66 -8.40 7.35
C TYR A 214 3.01 -7.39 6.40
N TRP A 215 3.76 -6.35 6.02
CA TRP A 215 3.21 -5.26 5.20
C TRP A 215 2.83 -5.72 3.79
N ILE A 216 3.70 -6.50 3.14
CA ILE A 216 3.40 -7.10 1.83
C ILE A 216 2.14 -7.96 1.95
N THR A 217 2.07 -8.85 2.95
CA THR A 217 0.91 -9.72 3.17
C THR A 217 -0.37 -8.90 3.39
N ASN A 218 -0.29 -7.87 4.23
CA ASN A 218 -1.39 -6.96 4.52
C ASN A 218 -1.88 -6.23 3.26
N ASN A 219 -0.96 -5.75 2.42
CA ASN A 219 -1.29 -5.07 1.16
C ASN A 219 -1.94 -6.03 0.17
N MET A 220 -1.41 -7.26 0.04
CA MET A 220 -1.97 -8.28 -0.85
C MET A 220 -3.38 -8.69 -0.44
N ILE A 221 -3.63 -8.93 0.85
CA ILE A 221 -4.98 -9.23 1.36
C ILE A 221 -5.91 -8.05 1.09
N THR A 222 -5.46 -6.82 1.40
CA THR A 222 -6.27 -5.62 1.19
C THR A 222 -6.62 -5.42 -0.28
N PHE A 223 -5.63 -5.61 -1.16
CA PHE A 223 -5.82 -5.51 -2.60
C PHE A 223 -6.87 -6.51 -3.08
N ILE A 224 -6.78 -7.78 -2.65
CA ILE A 224 -7.76 -8.82 -3.02
C ILE A 224 -9.16 -8.44 -2.50
N GLN A 225 -9.27 -8.01 -1.24
CA GLN A 225 -10.54 -7.60 -0.64
C GLN A 225 -11.17 -6.42 -1.39
N GLN A 226 -10.39 -5.35 -1.58
CA GLN A 226 -10.84 -4.14 -2.26
C GLN A 226 -11.19 -4.41 -3.72
N TYR A 227 -10.36 -5.19 -4.44
CA TYR A 227 -10.62 -5.58 -5.82
C TYR A 227 -11.92 -6.39 -5.94
N ALA A 228 -12.13 -7.37 -5.06
CA ALA A 228 -13.35 -8.20 -5.06
C ALA A 228 -14.61 -7.35 -4.79
N ILE A 229 -14.55 -6.43 -3.83
CA ILE A 229 -15.67 -5.54 -3.49
C ILE A 229 -15.96 -4.53 -4.61
N MET A 230 -14.92 -3.94 -5.20
CA MET A 230 -15.10 -3.03 -6.33
C MET A 230 -15.69 -3.75 -7.55
N ARG A 231 -15.26 -4.99 -7.78
CA ARG A 231 -15.81 -5.84 -8.84
C ARG A 231 -17.27 -6.22 -8.60
N SER A 232 -17.68 -6.45 -7.36
CA SER A 232 -19.08 -6.73 -7.03
C SER A 232 -19.99 -5.51 -7.25
N HIS A 233 -19.43 -4.30 -7.26
CA HIS A 233 -20.15 -3.06 -7.57
C HIS A 233 -20.09 -2.69 -9.07
N GLY A 234 -19.72 -3.64 -9.94
CA GLY A 234 -19.73 -3.44 -11.40
C GLY A 234 -18.51 -2.71 -11.96
N HIS A 235 -17.57 -2.31 -11.11
CA HIS A 235 -16.32 -1.70 -11.57
C HIS A 235 -15.32 -2.80 -11.91
N LYS A 236 -14.74 -2.78 -13.11
CA LYS A 236 -13.54 -3.58 -13.42
C LYS A 236 -12.34 -2.65 -13.23
N PRO A 237 -11.68 -2.62 -12.06
CA PRO A 237 -10.54 -1.74 -11.87
C PRO A 237 -9.51 -2.13 -12.92
N ASP A 238 -9.24 -1.25 -13.87
CA ASP A 238 -8.27 -1.53 -14.91
C ASP A 238 -6.87 -1.24 -14.37
N ILE A 239 -6.28 -2.26 -13.76
CA ILE A 239 -4.99 -2.16 -13.07
C ILE A 239 -3.85 -1.95 -14.06
N PHE A 240 -4.00 -2.47 -15.28
CA PHE A 240 -2.97 -2.47 -16.33
C PHE A 240 -3.41 -1.76 -17.62
N GLY A 241 -4.60 -1.17 -17.64
CA GLY A 241 -5.21 -0.52 -18.80
C GLY A 241 -4.36 0.58 -19.39
N ASN A 242 -3.86 1.47 -18.53
CA ASN A 242 -2.96 2.54 -18.95
C ASN A 242 -1.64 2.00 -19.48
N ILE A 243 -1.14 0.88 -18.97
CA ILE A 243 0.08 0.25 -19.47
C ILE A 243 -0.16 -0.28 -20.88
N ARG A 244 -1.25 -1.04 -21.09
CA ARG A 244 -1.64 -1.55 -22.43
C ARG A 244 -1.99 -0.44 -23.43
N ALA A 245 -2.61 0.65 -22.96
CA ALA A 245 -2.97 1.80 -23.79
C ALA A 245 -1.73 2.63 -24.20
N SER A 246 -0.74 2.79 -23.32
CA SER A 246 0.53 3.45 -23.65
C SER A 246 1.36 2.69 -24.69
N PHE A 247 1.18 1.36 -24.80
CA PHE A 247 1.80 0.57 -25.87
C PHE A 247 1.03 0.64 -27.20
N LYS A 248 -0.23 1.12 -27.22
CA LYS A 248 -0.94 1.45 -28.45
C LYS A 248 -0.55 2.87 -28.88
N LYS A 249 0.36 2.99 -29.85
CA LYS A 249 0.69 4.24 -30.55
C LYS A 249 -0.59 5.07 -30.81
N LYS A 250 -0.65 6.31 -30.33
CA LYS A 250 -1.61 7.29 -30.84
C LYS A 250 -1.42 7.41 -32.36
N PRO A 251 -2.48 7.34 -33.19
CA PRO A 251 -2.37 7.71 -34.59
C PRO A 251 -1.92 9.16 -34.68
N ALA A 252 -1.03 9.47 -35.63
CA ALA A 252 -0.55 10.83 -35.85
C ALA A 252 -1.73 11.78 -36.10
N PRO A 253 -1.71 13.00 -35.54
CA PRO A 253 -2.74 13.99 -35.80
C PRO A 253 -2.77 14.33 -37.30
N VAL A 254 -3.93 14.16 -37.92
CA VAL A 254 -4.17 14.58 -39.31
C VAL A 254 -4.10 16.10 -39.35
N VAL A 255 -3.05 16.63 -39.98
CA VAL A 255 -2.89 18.06 -40.23
C VAL A 255 -3.95 18.49 -41.26
N PRO A 256 -4.86 19.43 -40.94
CA PRO A 256 -5.82 19.91 -41.93
C PRO A 256 -5.11 20.71 -43.03
N PRO A 257 -5.56 20.62 -44.29
CA PRO A 257 -4.89 21.26 -45.42
C PRO A 257 -4.93 22.79 -45.25
N THR A 258 -3.76 23.40 -45.39
CA THR A 258 -3.55 24.84 -45.44
C THR A 258 -4.38 25.44 -46.58
N LYS A 259 -5.39 26.26 -46.25
CA LYS A 259 -6.10 27.07 -47.24
C LYS A 259 -5.09 28.03 -47.87
N GLY A 260 -4.75 27.80 -49.13
CA GLY A 260 -3.95 28.69 -49.94
C GLY A 260 -4.58 30.08 -50.00
N LYS A 261 -3.80 31.10 -49.64
CA LYS A 261 -4.11 32.49 -49.97
C LYS A 261 -3.82 32.69 -51.46
N LYS A 262 -4.86 32.96 -52.24
CA LYS A 262 -4.76 33.72 -53.49
C LYS A 262 -4.92 35.19 -53.16
#